data_AF-A0A9P6DTM3-F1
#
_entry.id   AF-A0A9P6DTM3-F1
#
_cell.length_a   1.000
_cell.length_b   1.000
_cell.length_c   1.000
_cell.angle_alpha   90.00
_cell.angle_beta   90.00
_cell.angle_gamma   90.00
#
_symmetry.space_group_name_H-M   'P 1'
#
loop_
_entity.id
_entity.type
_entity.pdbx_description
1 polymer ?
#
loop_
_entity_poly.entity_id
_entity_poly.type
_entity_poly.pdbx_seq_one_letter_code
_entity_poly.pdbx_strand_id
1 'polypeptide(L)'
;MESLAGSTPTARVQALFPYLPTFRERATELEAQVQRQSVPNGRELDDEALAARKLEYEYFGSFLEFLEEEYVPWQKKLDSLHAQGMIVFELIWALFQPGMKVRVLHGPSGEHTAARIIRGEQVEHLNERVSRNSIPQIWGPFRLYGETVDWKENKYTHTPWKFEISRFKGPRMISALPAVELTAEEMIEFQERGQQFAIFAKEQHVERA
;
A
#
# COMPACT_ATOMS: atom_id res chain seq x y z
N MET A 1 16.31 -29.66 -23.22
CA MET A 1 16.83 -28.95 -22.03
C MET A 1 16.51 -27.48 -22.23
N GLU A 2 15.35 -27.04 -21.74
CA GLU A 2 15.00 -25.63 -21.72
C GLU A 2 15.70 -24.98 -20.53
N SER A 3 16.47 -23.94 -20.81
CA SER A 3 17.22 -23.18 -19.82
C SER A 3 16.27 -22.37 -18.94
N LEU A 4 16.33 -22.59 -17.62
CA LEU A 4 15.67 -21.77 -16.59
C LEU A 4 16.24 -20.33 -16.49
N ALA A 5 17.18 -19.93 -17.36
CA ALA A 5 17.77 -18.60 -17.37
C ALA A 5 16.83 -17.50 -17.93
N GLY A 6 15.62 -17.85 -18.37
CA GLY A 6 14.67 -16.92 -19.00
C GLY A 6 13.78 -16.12 -18.04
N SER A 7 13.81 -16.39 -16.74
CA SER A 7 12.90 -15.75 -15.78
C SER A 7 13.59 -15.43 -14.47
N THR A 8 14.65 -14.62 -14.50
CA THR A 8 15.04 -13.89 -13.29
C THR A 8 13.95 -12.84 -13.07
N PRO A 9 13.09 -12.94 -12.03
CA PRO A 9 12.14 -11.89 -11.75
C PRO A 9 12.93 -10.62 -11.37
N THR A 10 13.05 -9.69 -12.31
CA THR A 10 13.60 -8.35 -12.08
C THR A 10 12.55 -7.51 -11.38
N ALA A 11 12.23 -7.85 -10.13
CA ALA A 11 11.50 -6.94 -9.27
C ALA A 11 12.42 -5.75 -8.97
N ARG A 12 11.96 -4.53 -9.25
CA ARG A 12 12.63 -3.33 -8.73
C ARG A 12 12.57 -3.39 -7.22
N VAL A 13 13.71 -3.25 -6.54
CA VAL A 13 13.81 -3.29 -5.07
C VAL A 13 12.79 -2.36 -4.41
N GLN A 14 12.51 -1.20 -5.02
CA GLN A 14 11.53 -0.24 -4.50
C GLN A 14 10.10 -0.77 -4.47
N ALA A 15 9.73 -1.71 -5.35
CA ALA A 15 8.40 -2.33 -5.35
C ALA A 15 8.18 -3.23 -4.12
N LEU A 16 9.26 -3.61 -3.43
CA LEU A 16 9.22 -4.49 -2.25
C LEU A 16 9.11 -3.70 -0.94
N PHE A 17 9.47 -2.41 -0.94
CA PHE A 17 9.46 -1.58 0.26
C PHE A 17 8.10 -1.48 0.99
N PRO A 18 6.94 -1.40 0.32
CA PRO A 18 5.64 -1.42 1.01
C PRO A 18 5.40 -2.70 1.83
N TYR A 19 6.09 -3.80 1.51
CA TYR A 19 5.93 -5.10 2.14
C TYR A 19 6.96 -5.36 3.25
N LEU A 20 7.86 -4.41 3.54
CA LEU A 20 8.84 -4.53 4.64
C LEU A 20 8.22 -4.95 5.99
N PRO A 21 7.07 -4.41 6.43
CA PRO A 21 6.41 -4.88 7.65
C PRO A 21 6.08 -6.37 7.60
N THR A 22 5.51 -6.84 6.50
CA THR A 22 5.19 -8.27 6.28
C THR A 22 6.44 -9.14 6.25
N PHE A 23 7.54 -8.65 5.65
CA PHE A 23 8.81 -9.39 5.68
C PHE A 23 9.39 -9.49 7.09
N ARG A 24 9.29 -8.44 7.92
CA ARG A 24 9.72 -8.49 9.32
C ARG A 24 8.92 -9.48 10.15
N GLU A 25 7.60 -9.50 9.97
CA GLU A 25 6.73 -10.51 10.59
C GLU A 25 7.16 -11.91 10.20
N ARG A 26 7.39 -12.15 8.89
CA ARG A 26 7.86 -13.45 8.40
C ARG A 26 9.23 -13.85 8.95
N ALA A 27 10.18 -12.92 9.06
CA ALA A 27 11.49 -13.19 9.67
C ALA A 27 11.34 -13.67 11.12
N THR A 28 10.45 -13.01 11.89
CA THR A 28 10.14 -13.37 13.27
C THR A 28 9.51 -14.77 13.36
N GLU A 29 8.60 -15.11 12.44
CA GLU A 29 8.01 -16.45 12.36
C GLU A 29 9.05 -17.53 12.05
N LEU A 30 9.96 -17.27 11.10
CA LEU A 30 11.02 -18.20 10.72
C LEU A 30 12.01 -18.42 11.86
N GLU A 31 12.40 -17.34 12.55
CA GLU A 31 13.25 -17.45 13.74
C GLU A 31 12.60 -18.33 14.81
N ALA A 32 11.32 -18.08 15.11
CA ALA A 32 10.57 -18.90 16.06
C ALA A 32 10.45 -20.38 15.62
N GLN A 33 10.37 -20.65 14.31
CA GLN A 33 10.35 -22.01 13.77
C GLN A 33 11.70 -22.72 13.86
N VAL A 34 12.81 -21.99 13.76
CA VAL A 34 14.17 -22.51 13.97
C VAL A 34 14.41 -22.80 15.45
N GLN A 35 13.93 -21.94 16.35
CA GLN A 35 14.03 -22.16 17.80
C GLN A 35 13.16 -23.34 18.28
N ARG A 36 12.03 -23.59 17.61
CA ARG A 36 11.19 -24.78 17.85
C ARG A 36 11.80 -26.01 17.18
N GLN A 37 12.60 -26.76 17.94
CA GLN A 37 13.21 -28.04 17.51
C GLN A 37 12.19 -29.18 17.29
N SER A 38 10.89 -28.90 17.48
CA SER A 38 9.80 -29.87 17.36
C SER A 38 8.72 -29.40 16.39
N VAL A 39 8.17 -30.32 15.59
CA VAL A 39 6.96 -30.07 14.78
C VAL A 39 5.71 -30.04 15.68
N PRO A 40 4.57 -29.47 15.22
CA PRO A 40 3.32 -29.34 16.01
C PRO A 40 2.80 -30.64 16.63
N ASN A 41 3.20 -31.80 16.11
CA ASN A 41 2.85 -33.12 16.65
C ASN A 41 3.83 -33.65 17.72
N GLY A 42 4.73 -32.82 18.24
CA GLY A 42 5.68 -33.18 19.31
C GLY A 42 6.83 -34.10 18.88
N ARG A 43 7.00 -34.35 17.58
CA ARG A 43 8.18 -35.05 17.05
C ARG A 43 9.34 -34.06 16.93
N GLU A 44 10.54 -34.48 17.34
CA GLU A 44 11.76 -33.77 17.01
C GLU A 44 11.96 -33.75 15.50
N LEU A 45 12.45 -32.63 14.98
CA LEU A 45 12.88 -32.53 13.59
C LEU A 45 14.12 -33.40 13.40
N ASP A 46 14.19 -34.10 12.27
CA ASP A 46 15.47 -34.68 11.86
C ASP A 46 16.49 -33.56 11.55
N ASP A 47 17.77 -33.92 11.61
CA ASP A 47 18.87 -32.95 11.43
C ASP A 47 18.82 -32.26 10.06
N GLU A 48 18.31 -32.95 9.03
CA GLU A 48 18.16 -32.43 7.67
C GLU A 48 17.07 -31.35 7.59
N ALA A 49 15.89 -31.59 8.19
CA ALA A 49 14.81 -30.62 8.24
C ALA A 49 15.17 -29.40 9.11
N LEU A 50 15.91 -29.62 10.20
CA LEU A 50 16.42 -28.50 11.02
C LEU A 50 17.44 -27.67 10.25
N ALA A 51 18.35 -28.30 9.51
CA ALA A 51 19.33 -27.62 8.66
C ALA A 51 18.64 -26.82 7.54
N ALA A 52 17.63 -27.40 6.88
CA ALA A 52 16.85 -26.71 5.84
C ALA A 52 16.13 -25.47 6.37
N ARG A 53 15.54 -25.54 7.58
CA ARG A 53 14.89 -24.37 8.23
C ARG A 53 15.88 -23.27 8.59
N LYS A 54 17.04 -23.63 9.14
CA LYS A 54 18.10 -22.66 9.43
C LYS A 54 18.56 -21.95 8.17
N LEU A 55 18.75 -22.71 7.09
CA LEU A 55 19.15 -22.18 5.80
C LEU A 55 18.08 -21.25 5.20
N GLU A 56 16.80 -21.59 5.30
CA GLU A 56 15.69 -20.71 4.90
C GLU A 56 15.72 -19.39 5.68
N TYR A 57 15.88 -19.46 7.01
CA TYR A 57 15.99 -18.28 7.87
C TYR A 57 17.20 -17.41 7.52
N GLU A 58 18.38 -18.01 7.31
CA GLU A 58 19.62 -17.29 6.96
C GLU A 58 19.49 -16.56 5.62
N TYR A 59 18.96 -17.23 4.58
CA TYR A 59 18.75 -16.60 3.29
C TYR A 59 17.70 -15.49 3.35
N PHE A 60 16.57 -15.74 4.03
CA PHE A 60 15.53 -14.74 4.19
C PHE A 60 16.02 -13.54 5.02
N GLY A 61 16.78 -13.79 6.08
CA GLY A 61 17.40 -12.75 6.91
C GLY A 61 18.36 -11.88 6.11
N SER A 62 19.26 -12.48 5.33
CA SER A 62 20.19 -11.75 4.45
C SER A 62 19.46 -10.91 3.40
N PHE A 63 18.39 -11.44 2.82
CA PHE A 63 17.55 -10.71 1.88
C PHE A 63 16.85 -9.51 2.54
N LEU A 64 16.31 -9.71 3.75
CA LEU A 64 15.66 -8.63 4.50
C LEU A 64 16.66 -7.54 4.90
N GLU A 65 17.86 -7.91 5.38
CA GLU A 65 18.93 -6.96 5.71
C GLU A 65 19.29 -6.11 4.50
N PHE A 66 19.50 -6.72 3.33
CA PHE A 66 19.74 -6.01 2.08
C PHE A 66 18.60 -5.02 1.75
N LEU A 67 17.33 -5.45 1.85
CA LEU A 67 16.19 -4.58 1.60
C LEU A 67 16.12 -3.42 2.58
N GLU A 68 16.45 -3.63 3.85
CA GLU A 68 16.45 -2.59 4.87
C GLU A 68 17.56 -1.57 4.63
N GLU A 69 18.78 -2.01 4.31
CA GLU A 69 19.89 -1.13 3.94
C GLU A 69 19.54 -0.24 2.73
N GLU A 70 18.93 -0.84 1.71
CA GLU A 70 18.46 -0.11 0.52
C GLU A 70 17.32 0.86 0.86
N TYR A 71 16.50 0.58 1.88
CA TYR A 71 15.37 1.41 2.30
C TYR A 71 15.78 2.63 3.15
N VAL A 72 16.82 2.51 3.99
CA VAL A 72 17.32 3.59 4.89
C VAL A 72 17.44 4.96 4.21
N PRO A 73 18.09 5.12 3.04
CA PRO A 73 18.20 6.43 2.40
C PRO A 73 16.83 6.99 1.96
N TRP A 74 15.90 6.13 1.53
CA TRP A 74 14.55 6.54 1.15
C TRP A 74 13.73 6.95 2.38
N GLN A 75 13.85 6.21 3.48
CA GLN A 75 13.19 6.54 4.74
C GLN A 75 13.64 7.92 5.24
N LYS A 76 14.95 8.18 5.30
CA LYS A 76 15.48 9.51 5.69
C LYS A 76 14.92 10.64 4.83
N LYS A 77 14.82 10.41 3.51
CA LYS A 77 14.25 11.38 2.58
C LYS A 77 12.75 11.56 2.79
N LEU A 78 12.01 10.48 3.03
CA LEU A 78 10.59 10.48 3.32
C LEU A 78 10.33 11.28 4.60
N ASP A 79 11.01 10.98 5.69
CA ASP A 79 10.87 11.63 7.00
C ASP A 79 11.13 13.13 6.89
N SER A 80 12.20 13.53 6.17
CA SER A 80 12.51 14.94 5.94
C SER A 80 11.44 15.68 5.15
N LEU A 81 10.80 15.04 4.18
CA LEU A 81 9.73 15.63 3.36
C LEU A 81 8.40 15.66 4.14
N HIS A 82 8.07 14.58 4.82
CA HIS A 82 6.86 14.46 5.66
C HIS A 82 6.85 15.50 6.79
N ALA A 83 7.99 15.76 7.43
CA ALA A 83 8.11 16.82 8.44
C ALA A 83 7.75 18.22 7.90
N GLN A 84 7.79 18.41 6.58
CA GLN A 84 7.44 19.66 5.91
C GLN A 84 6.05 19.60 5.24
N GLY A 85 5.31 18.49 5.39
CA GLY A 85 4.04 18.26 4.69
C GLY A 85 4.20 18.04 3.18
N MET A 86 5.39 17.61 2.75
CA MET A 86 5.79 17.52 1.35
C MET A 86 6.04 16.08 0.91
N ILE A 87 6.01 15.86 -0.41
CA ILE A 87 6.35 14.57 -1.04
C ILE A 87 6.98 14.80 -2.41
N VAL A 88 7.87 13.90 -2.83
CA VAL A 88 8.37 13.85 -4.21
C VAL A 88 7.75 12.65 -4.92
N PHE A 89 7.59 12.73 -6.24
CA PHE A 89 6.89 11.69 -6.99
C PHE A 89 7.56 10.31 -6.84
N GLU A 90 8.89 10.27 -6.76
CA GLU A 90 9.66 9.02 -6.58
C GLU A 90 9.38 8.31 -5.26
N LEU A 91 8.73 8.98 -4.30
CA LEU A 91 8.37 8.45 -2.98
C LEU A 91 6.86 8.28 -2.79
N ILE A 92 6.05 8.51 -3.83
CA ILE A 92 4.59 8.49 -3.69
C ILE A 92 4.03 7.12 -3.29
N TRP A 93 4.73 6.05 -3.64
CA TRP A 93 4.42 4.68 -3.24
C TRP A 93 4.49 4.47 -1.73
N ALA A 94 5.30 5.26 -1.02
CA ALA A 94 5.46 5.15 0.42
C ALA A 94 4.30 5.82 1.17
N LEU A 95 3.68 6.83 0.56
CA LEU A 95 2.63 7.63 1.17
C LEU A 95 1.30 6.86 1.31
N PHE A 96 0.99 5.97 0.36
CA PHE A 96 -0.32 5.34 0.25
C PHE A 96 -0.26 3.84 0.53
N GLN A 97 -0.68 3.44 1.73
CA GLN A 97 -0.71 2.03 2.13
C GLN A 97 -2.13 1.43 2.00
N PRO A 98 -2.25 0.13 1.67
CA PRO A 98 -3.53 -0.56 1.72
C PRO A 98 -4.21 -0.43 3.10
N GLY A 99 -5.52 -0.19 3.12
CA GLY A 99 -6.31 -0.02 4.34
C GLY A 99 -6.29 1.39 4.93
N MET A 100 -5.40 2.27 4.47
CA MET A 100 -5.34 3.66 4.89
C MET A 100 -6.66 4.39 4.61
N LYS A 101 -7.10 5.21 5.57
CA LYS A 101 -8.31 6.03 5.44
C LYS A 101 -7.93 7.43 4.98
N VAL A 102 -8.57 7.88 3.91
CA VAL A 102 -8.21 9.12 3.23
C VAL A 102 -9.45 9.96 2.92
N ARG A 103 -9.27 11.27 2.90
CA ARG A 103 -10.23 12.21 2.32
C ARG A 103 -10.05 12.26 0.82
N VAL A 104 -11.15 12.11 0.10
CA VAL A 104 -11.20 12.23 -1.37
C VAL A 104 -12.38 13.12 -1.77
N LEU A 105 -12.39 13.59 -3.01
CA LEU A 105 -13.55 14.27 -3.59
C LEU A 105 -14.54 13.21 -4.11
N HIS A 106 -15.76 13.21 -3.60
CA HIS A 106 -16.83 12.35 -4.10
C HIS A 106 -17.32 12.85 -5.46
N GLY A 107 -17.19 12.03 -6.50
CA GLY A 107 -17.45 12.44 -7.88
C GLY A 107 -18.84 13.06 -8.11
N PRO A 108 -19.94 12.42 -7.68
CA PRO A 108 -21.29 12.95 -7.87
C PRO A 108 -21.62 14.22 -7.08
N SER A 109 -21.16 14.34 -5.82
CA SER A 109 -21.53 15.48 -4.97
C SER A 109 -20.52 16.61 -4.98
N GLY A 110 -19.28 16.37 -5.40
CA GLY A 110 -18.19 17.33 -5.29
C GLY A 110 -17.76 17.61 -3.84
N GLU A 111 -18.33 16.89 -2.86
CA GLU A 111 -17.99 17.05 -1.45
C GLU A 111 -16.83 16.13 -1.05
N HIS A 112 -16.17 16.48 0.05
CA HIS A 112 -15.21 15.58 0.66
C HIS A 112 -15.91 14.40 1.34
N THR A 113 -15.37 13.20 1.09
CA THR A 113 -15.82 11.97 1.72
C THR A 113 -14.64 11.14 2.22
N ALA A 114 -14.90 10.31 3.22
CA ALA A 114 -13.95 9.31 3.68
C ALA A 114 -13.92 8.12 2.71
N ALA A 115 -12.70 7.69 2.39
CA ALA A 115 -12.42 6.58 1.52
C ALA A 115 -11.37 5.67 2.14
N ARG A 116 -11.29 4.44 1.65
CA ARG A 116 -10.25 3.48 1.99
C ARG A 116 -9.38 3.19 0.77
N ILE A 117 -8.07 3.22 0.94
CA ILE A 117 -7.13 2.77 -0.08
C ILE A 117 -7.16 1.25 -0.15
N ILE A 118 -7.30 0.72 -1.35
CA ILE A 118 -7.18 -0.72 -1.62
C ILE A 118 -5.75 -1.03 -2.08
N ARG A 119 -5.23 -0.26 -3.04
CA ARG A 119 -3.86 -0.41 -3.56
C ARG A 119 -3.37 0.83 -4.30
N GLY A 120 -2.06 0.99 -4.36
CA GLY A 120 -1.38 1.91 -5.27
C GLY A 120 -0.50 1.14 -6.25
N GLU A 121 -0.40 1.60 -7.48
CA GLU A 121 0.51 1.03 -8.48
C GLU A 121 1.25 2.13 -9.25
N GLN A 122 2.53 1.92 -9.47
CA GLN A 122 3.32 2.73 -10.39
C GLN A 122 3.12 2.17 -11.80
N VAL A 123 2.54 2.97 -12.70
CA VAL A 123 2.39 2.56 -14.10
C VAL A 123 3.73 2.73 -14.79
N GLU A 124 4.22 1.66 -15.40
CA GLU A 124 5.35 1.73 -16.32
C GLU A 124 4.85 2.14 -17.71
N HIS A 125 5.54 3.09 -18.34
CA HIS A 125 5.37 3.28 -19.77
C HIS A 125 6.09 2.12 -20.49
N LEU A 126 5.34 1.10 -20.91
CA LEU A 126 5.76 0.25 -22.01
C LEU A 126 5.90 1.17 -23.23
N ASN A 127 7.12 1.35 -23.70
CA ASN A 127 7.47 2.26 -24.78
C ASN A 127 6.62 2.02 -26.04
N GLU A 128 5.56 2.81 -26.24
CA GLU A 128 5.04 3.08 -27.57
C GLU A 128 5.46 4.51 -27.94
N ARG A 129 6.59 4.60 -28.65
CA ARG A 129 7.14 5.80 -29.31
C ARG A 129 7.75 6.86 -28.37
N VAL A 130 8.86 6.49 -27.74
CA VAL A 130 9.85 7.50 -27.31
C VAL A 130 10.48 8.08 -28.58
N SER A 131 10.13 9.33 -28.89
CA SER A 131 10.84 10.15 -29.89
C SER A 131 12.33 10.15 -29.57
N ARG A 132 13.20 10.01 -30.58
CA ARG A 132 14.67 9.93 -30.46
C ARG A 132 15.33 11.05 -29.62
N ASN A 133 14.60 12.11 -29.29
CA ASN A 133 15.09 13.28 -28.56
C ASN A 133 14.56 13.40 -27.12
N SER A 134 13.76 12.45 -26.62
CA SER A 134 13.22 12.50 -25.26
C SER A 134 13.92 11.51 -24.33
N ILE A 135 14.44 12.03 -23.21
CA ILE A 135 14.99 11.24 -22.10
C ILE A 135 13.99 10.14 -21.72
N PRO A 136 14.40 8.86 -21.59
CA PRO A 136 13.50 7.78 -21.20
C PRO A 136 12.76 8.16 -19.91
N GLN A 137 11.43 8.23 -19.98
CA GLN A 137 10.63 8.49 -18.79
C GLN A 137 10.48 7.17 -18.03
N ILE A 138 11.41 6.90 -17.11
CA ILE A 138 11.49 5.65 -16.32
C ILE A 138 10.28 5.45 -15.39
N TRP A 139 9.47 6.49 -15.17
CA TRP A 139 8.33 6.51 -14.25
C TRP A 139 7.12 7.14 -14.92
N GLY A 140 6.05 6.36 -15.14
CA GLY A 140 4.75 6.85 -15.59
C GLY A 140 3.91 7.43 -14.46
N PRO A 141 2.59 7.59 -14.63
CA PRO A 141 1.72 8.05 -13.54
C PRO A 141 1.59 7.01 -12.42
N PHE A 142 1.23 7.48 -11.22
CA PHE A 142 0.89 6.60 -10.10
C PHE A 142 -0.63 6.48 -10.00
N ARG A 143 -1.16 5.27 -9.94
CA ARG A 143 -2.60 5.03 -9.84
C ARG A 143 -2.96 4.58 -8.44
N LEU A 144 -3.98 5.22 -7.89
CA LEU A 144 -4.61 4.85 -6.64
C LEU A 144 -5.95 4.21 -6.91
N TYR A 145 -6.19 3.10 -6.23
CA TYR A 145 -7.46 2.41 -6.21
C TYR A 145 -7.96 2.37 -4.78
N GLY A 146 -9.24 2.64 -4.61
CA GLY A 146 -9.88 2.52 -3.33
C GLY A 146 -11.38 2.43 -3.46
N GLU A 147 -12.05 2.58 -2.33
CA GLU A 147 -13.50 2.52 -2.23
C GLU A 147 -14.04 3.60 -1.29
N THR A 148 -15.24 4.08 -1.59
CA THR A 148 -16.10 4.85 -0.69
C THR A 148 -17.29 4.02 -0.28
N VAL A 149 -17.90 4.35 0.86
CA VAL A 149 -19.16 3.73 1.27
C VAL A 149 -20.29 4.69 0.95
N ASP A 150 -21.17 4.29 0.03
CA ASP A 150 -22.33 5.07 -0.38
C ASP A 150 -23.61 4.39 0.11
N TRP A 151 -24.64 5.19 0.40
CA TRP A 151 -26.00 4.69 0.58
C TRP A 151 -26.73 4.69 -0.77
N LYS A 152 -27.03 3.50 -1.31
CA LYS A 152 -27.75 3.32 -2.57
C LYS A 152 -28.85 2.29 -2.37
N GLU A 153 -30.06 2.58 -2.86
CA GLU A 153 -31.17 1.62 -2.87
C GLU A 153 -31.44 0.97 -1.49
N ASN A 154 -31.41 1.78 -0.42
CA ASN A 154 -31.64 1.34 0.95
C ASN A 154 -30.59 0.38 1.54
N LYS A 155 -29.37 0.38 1.00
CA LYS A 155 -28.25 -0.37 1.56
C LYS A 155 -26.93 0.38 1.40
N TYR A 156 -25.99 0.08 2.28
CA TYR A 156 -24.61 0.49 2.10
C TYR A 156 -23.97 -0.31 0.98
N THR A 157 -23.32 0.40 0.06
CA THR A 157 -22.59 -0.19 -1.07
C THR A 157 -21.19 0.40 -1.12
N HIS A 158 -20.19 -0.46 -1.29
CA HIS A 158 -18.83 -0.04 -1.55
C HIS A 158 -18.71 0.39 -3.02
N THR A 159 -18.46 1.67 -3.28
CA THR A 159 -18.27 2.20 -4.62
C THR A 159 -16.77 2.33 -4.87
N PRO A 160 -16.21 1.62 -5.86
CA PRO A 160 -14.79 1.74 -6.19
C PRO A 160 -14.51 3.08 -6.86
N TRP A 161 -13.31 3.62 -6.59
CA TRP A 161 -12.79 4.80 -7.28
C TRP A 161 -11.35 4.55 -7.74
N LYS A 162 -10.94 5.38 -8.70
CA LYS A 162 -9.59 5.37 -9.26
C LYS A 162 -9.11 6.79 -9.45
N PHE A 163 -7.96 7.11 -8.87
CA PHE A 163 -7.24 8.35 -9.15
C PHE A 163 -5.95 8.07 -9.89
N GLU A 164 -5.60 8.98 -10.78
CA GLU A 164 -4.29 9.00 -11.42
C GLU A 164 -3.54 10.25 -10.96
N ILE A 165 -2.38 10.03 -10.35
CA ILE A 165 -1.47 11.09 -9.96
C ILE A 165 -0.42 11.19 -11.05
N SER A 166 -0.54 12.24 -11.87
CA SER A 166 0.45 12.54 -12.90
C SER A 166 1.81 12.82 -12.26
N ARG A 167 2.88 12.42 -12.96
CA ARG A 167 4.24 12.73 -12.55
C ARG A 167 4.42 14.23 -12.37
N PHE A 168 5.07 14.61 -11.28
CA PHE A 168 5.44 16.00 -11.01
C PHE A 168 6.95 16.11 -10.74
N LYS A 169 7.51 17.30 -11.03
CA LYS A 169 8.91 17.61 -10.78
C LYS A 169 9.05 18.28 -9.42
N GLY A 170 9.98 17.79 -8.61
CA GLY A 170 10.30 18.35 -7.30
C GLY A 170 9.25 18.06 -6.22
N PRO A 171 9.47 18.60 -5.01
CA PRO A 171 8.54 18.43 -3.89
C PRO A 171 7.18 19.11 -4.14
N ARG A 172 6.11 18.47 -3.67
CA ARG A 172 4.74 19.01 -3.63
C ARG A 172 4.12 18.82 -2.26
N MET A 173 3.19 19.71 -1.91
CA MET A 173 2.37 19.55 -0.72
C MET A 173 1.54 18.27 -0.80
N ILE A 174 1.55 17.46 0.25
CA ILE A 174 0.71 16.25 0.37
C ILE A 174 -0.77 16.63 0.27
N SER A 175 -1.16 17.77 0.83
CA SER A 175 -2.54 18.30 0.78
C SER A 175 -3.04 18.64 -0.62
N ALA A 176 -2.14 18.75 -1.62
CA ALA A 176 -2.49 18.99 -3.02
C ALA A 176 -2.73 17.69 -3.82
N LEU A 177 -2.58 16.52 -3.20
CA LEU A 177 -2.88 15.23 -3.82
C LEU A 177 -4.38 14.95 -3.81
N PRO A 178 -4.89 14.12 -4.75
CA PRO A 178 -6.32 13.79 -4.82
C PRO A 178 -6.84 12.95 -3.63
N ALA A 179 -5.92 12.38 -2.85
CA ALA A 179 -6.20 11.65 -1.63
C ALA A 179 -5.21 12.10 -0.55
N VAL A 180 -5.72 12.37 0.65
CA VAL A 180 -4.94 12.84 1.80
C VAL A 180 -5.36 12.04 3.02
N GLU A 181 -4.44 11.67 3.91
CA GLU A 181 -4.77 11.00 5.17
C GLU A 181 -5.80 11.80 5.96
N LEU A 182 -6.79 11.11 6.53
CA LEU A 182 -7.74 11.76 7.43
C LEU A 182 -7.07 12.10 8.76
N THR A 183 -7.28 13.32 9.25
CA THR A 183 -6.91 13.65 10.63
C THR A 183 -7.82 12.94 11.63
N ALA A 184 -7.42 12.91 12.91
CA ALA A 184 -8.27 12.35 13.97
C ALA A 184 -9.63 13.07 14.07
N GLU A 185 -9.63 14.39 13.86
CA GLU A 185 -10.84 15.21 13.86
C GLU A 185 -11.74 14.90 12.67
N GLU A 186 -11.18 14.83 11.45
CA GLU A 186 -11.94 14.46 10.25
C GLU A 186 -12.51 13.03 10.38
N MET A 187 -11.74 12.12 10.97
CA MET A 187 -12.19 10.75 11.27
C MET A 187 -13.43 10.74 12.17
N ILE A 188 -13.45 11.55 13.22
CA ILE A 188 -14.60 11.68 14.13
C ILE A 188 -15.79 12.28 13.37
N GLU A 189 -15.57 13.37 12.61
CA GLU A 189 -16.63 14.03 11.83
C GLU A 189 -17.31 13.05 10.85
N PHE A 190 -16.53 12.29 10.09
CA PHE A 190 -17.09 11.32 9.15
C PHE A 190 -17.82 10.17 9.85
N GLN A 191 -17.36 9.76 11.04
CA GLN A 191 -18.06 8.76 11.86
C GLN A 191 -19.40 9.28 12.36
N GLU A 192 -19.45 10.49 12.90
CA GLU A 192 -20.68 11.12 13.39
C GLU A 192 -21.69 11.32 12.26
N ARG A 193 -21.24 11.83 11.10
CA ARG A 193 -22.07 11.92 9.90
C ARG A 193 -22.63 10.56 9.50
N GLY A 194 -21.80 9.52 9.49
CA GLY A 194 -22.22 8.15 9.18
C GLY A 194 -23.27 7.61 10.16
N GLN A 195 -23.13 7.88 11.46
CA GLN A 195 -24.10 7.50 12.48
C GLN A 195 -25.44 8.22 12.31
N GLN A 196 -25.42 9.54 12.06
CA GLN A 196 -26.62 10.31 11.80
C GLN A 196 -27.37 9.78 10.57
N PHE A 197 -26.65 9.52 9.48
CA PHE A 197 -27.23 8.91 8.28
C PHE A 197 -27.88 7.55 8.57
N ALA A 198 -27.25 6.70 9.38
CA ALA A 198 -27.80 5.39 9.75
C ALA A 198 -29.09 5.50 10.58
N ILE A 199 -29.20 6.51 11.46
CA ILE A 199 -30.41 6.80 12.23
C ILE A 199 -31.53 7.25 11.30
N PHE A 200 -31.29 8.24 10.45
CA PHE A 200 -32.29 8.74 9.50
C PHE A 200 -32.75 7.66 8.51
N ALA A 201 -31.83 6.83 8.01
CA ALA A 201 -32.18 5.73 7.12
C ALA A 201 -33.12 4.73 7.81
N LYS A 202 -32.88 4.40 9.09
CA LYS A 202 -33.77 3.53 9.88
C LYS A 202 -35.15 4.14 10.09
N GLU A 203 -35.24 5.43 10.39
CA GLU A 203 -36.52 6.13 10.59
C GLU A 203 -37.37 6.14 9.32
N GLN A 204 -36.78 6.40 8.15
CA GLN A 204 -37.50 6.35 6.86
C GLN A 204 -37.98 4.95 6.48
N HIS A 205 -37.36 3.90 7.02
CA HIS A 205 -37.83 2.51 6.85
C HIS A 205 -39.01 2.16 7.74
N VAL A 206 -39.16 2.82 8.89
CA VAL A 206 -40.29 2.59 9.81
C VAL A 206 -41.55 3.34 9.36
N GLU A 207 -41.41 4.53 8.77
CA GLU A 207 -42.57 5.30 8.29
C GLU A 207 -43.19 4.78 6.97
N ARG A 208 -42.53 3.84 6.29
CA ARG A 208 -43.00 3.25 5.03
C ARG A 208 -43.43 1.78 5.13
N ALA A 209 -43.46 1.22 6.34
CA ALA A 209 -43.93 -0.15 6.63
C ALA A 209 -45.36 -0.11 7.17
#